data_AF-A0A916WMP7-F1
#
_entry.id   AF-A0A916WMP7-F1
#
_cell.length_a   1.000
_cell.length_b   1.000
_cell.length_c   1.000
_cell.angle_alpha   90.00
_cell.angle_beta   90.00
_cell.angle_gamma   90.00
#
_symmetry.space_group_name_H-M   'P 1'
#
loop_
_entity.id
_entity.type
_entity.pdbx_description
1 polymer ?
#
loop_
_entity_poly.entity_id
_entity_poly.type
_entity_poly.pdbx_seq_one_letter_code
_entity_poly.pdbx_strand_id
1 'polypeptide(L)'
;MPLSWNEIKSRALTFSRTWADAANEDSQGKPFWIDFFEIFGITDKRVATFEHAVRKLLGDKAKVDGFVDLFWPGMLLVEQKSRGKNLDAALTQALSYFSGIAERDLPQIIIESPRILRGSNL
;
A
#
# COMPACT_ATOMS: atom_id res chain seq x y z
N MET A 1 -24.97 3.65 -3.64
CA MET A 1 -24.93 2.96 -4.94
C MET A 1 -23.49 2.57 -5.22
N PRO A 2 -23.22 1.41 -5.84
CA PRO A 2 -21.88 1.09 -6.32
C PRO A 2 -21.43 2.13 -7.34
N LEU A 3 -20.14 2.47 -7.36
CA LEU A 3 -19.58 3.43 -8.31
C LEU A 3 -19.79 2.95 -9.74
N SER A 4 -20.16 3.87 -10.62
CA SER A 4 -20.23 3.56 -12.05
C SER A 4 -18.83 3.47 -12.65
N TRP A 5 -18.68 2.71 -13.73
CA TRP A 5 -17.43 2.65 -14.49
C TRP A 5 -16.94 4.00 -14.99
N ASN A 6 -17.86 4.91 -15.35
CA ASN A 6 -17.51 6.26 -15.77
C ASN A 6 -16.92 7.08 -14.62
N GLU A 7 -17.46 6.90 -13.42
CA GLU A 7 -16.97 7.56 -12.23
C GLU A 7 -15.58 7.03 -11.82
N ILE A 8 -15.38 5.71 -11.85
CA ILE A 8 -14.06 5.09 -11.64
C ILE A 8 -13.04 5.62 -12.65
N LYS A 9 -13.39 5.67 -13.94
CA LYS A 9 -12.51 6.22 -14.99
C LYS A 9 -12.16 7.68 -14.73
N SER A 10 -13.14 8.50 -14.36
CA SER A 10 -12.93 9.91 -14.06
C SER A 10 -11.98 10.08 -12.86
N ARG A 11 -12.19 9.31 -11.79
CA ARG A 11 -11.33 9.35 -10.60
C ARG A 11 -9.92 8.87 -10.91
N ALA A 12 -9.78 7.79 -11.69
CA ALA A 12 -8.48 7.28 -12.12
C ALA A 12 -7.70 8.29 -12.97
N LEU A 13 -8.39 9.03 -13.86
CA LEU A 13 -7.77 10.10 -14.63
C LEU A 13 -7.29 11.25 -13.74
N THR A 14 -8.10 11.67 -12.77
CA THR A 14 -7.70 12.68 -11.78
C THR A 14 -6.49 12.22 -10.98
N PHE A 15 -6.54 10.99 -10.44
CA PHE A 15 -5.43 10.38 -9.71
C PHE A 15 -4.14 10.39 -10.54
N SER A 16 -4.20 9.91 -11.78
CA SER A 16 -3.02 9.87 -12.65
C SER A 16 -2.42 11.26 -12.89
N ARG A 17 -3.24 12.32 -12.93
CA ARG A 17 -2.76 13.70 -13.10
C ARG A 17 -2.18 14.26 -11.81
N THR A 18 -2.85 14.04 -10.68
CA THR A 18 -2.37 14.46 -9.34
C THR A 18 -1.00 13.88 -9.04
N TRP A 19 -0.80 12.61 -9.40
CA TRP A 19 0.42 11.88 -9.12
C TRP A 19 1.43 11.86 -10.29
N ALA A 20 1.16 12.57 -11.39
CA ALA A 20 2.04 12.62 -12.57
C ALA A 20 3.42 13.23 -12.25
N ASP A 21 3.43 14.27 -11.44
CA ASP A 21 4.64 15.02 -11.04
C ASP A 21 5.07 14.72 -9.60
N ALA A 22 4.47 13.69 -8.97
CA ALA A 22 4.80 13.31 -7.60
C ALA A 22 6.23 12.77 -7.53
N ALA A 23 7.17 13.65 -7.16
CA ALA A 23 8.59 13.36 -7.12
C ALA A 23 9.25 13.65 -5.76
N ASN A 24 8.52 14.13 -4.75
CA ASN A 24 9.13 14.69 -3.55
C ASN A 24 8.41 14.32 -2.25
N GLU A 25 9.22 13.76 -1.35
CA GLU A 25 9.03 13.48 0.08
C GLU A 25 8.58 12.07 0.50
N ASP A 26 9.31 11.51 1.47
CA ASP A 26 9.06 10.22 2.15
C ASP A 26 7.67 10.17 2.82
N SER A 27 6.97 11.30 2.86
CA SER A 27 5.63 11.50 3.40
C SER A 27 4.49 11.11 2.46
N GLN A 28 4.76 10.87 1.17
CA GLN A 28 3.70 10.72 0.14
C GLN A 28 3.20 9.29 -0.10
N GLY A 29 3.85 8.24 0.44
CA GLY A 29 3.43 6.85 0.19
C GLY A 29 2.02 6.53 0.71
N LYS A 30 1.70 7.00 1.93
CA LYS A 30 0.37 6.83 2.52
C LYS A 30 -0.72 7.64 1.78
N PRO A 31 -0.54 8.94 1.49
CA PRO A 31 -1.47 9.70 0.66
C PRO A 31 -1.71 9.06 -0.71
N PHE A 32 -0.68 8.51 -1.36
CA PHE A 32 -0.84 7.80 -2.64
C PHE A 32 -1.83 6.64 -2.55
N TRP A 33 -1.69 5.79 -1.53
CA TRP A 33 -2.59 4.65 -1.36
C TRP A 33 -4.01 5.09 -1.01
N ILE A 34 -4.17 6.12 -0.18
CA ILE A 34 -5.48 6.70 0.13
C ILE A 34 -6.17 7.16 -1.16
N ASP A 35 -5.50 8.00 -1.94
CA ASP A 35 -6.06 8.54 -3.18
C ASP A 35 -6.34 7.43 -4.21
N PHE A 36 -5.46 6.41 -4.28
CA PHE A 36 -5.65 5.26 -5.17
C PHE A 36 -6.91 4.47 -4.80
N PHE A 37 -7.13 4.21 -3.51
CA PHE A 37 -8.31 3.48 -3.04
C PHE A 37 -9.59 4.29 -3.18
N GLU A 38 -9.51 5.62 -3.12
CA GLU A 38 -10.64 6.50 -3.35
C GLU A 38 -11.17 6.42 -4.80
N ILE A 39 -10.34 6.04 -5.78
CA ILE A 39 -10.79 5.71 -7.16
C ILE A 39 -11.92 4.68 -7.13
N PHE A 40 -11.83 3.72 -6.21
CA PHE A 40 -12.78 2.62 -6.06
C PHE A 40 -13.82 2.87 -4.95
N GLY A 41 -13.84 4.08 -4.37
CA GLY A 41 -14.79 4.46 -3.32
C GLY A 41 -14.48 3.87 -1.95
N ILE A 42 -13.25 3.42 -1.74
CA ILE A 42 -12.75 3.00 -0.44
C ILE A 42 -12.26 4.25 0.28
N THR A 43 -12.80 4.52 1.47
CA THR A 43 -12.59 5.76 2.20
C THR A 43 -11.44 5.68 3.20
N ASP A 44 -10.95 6.84 3.64
CA ASP A 44 -9.90 7.01 4.66
C ASP A 44 -10.16 6.24 5.95
N LYS A 45 -11.43 6.11 6.37
CA LYS A 45 -11.80 5.31 7.55
C LYS A 45 -11.43 3.84 7.37
N ARG A 46 -11.62 3.31 6.16
CA ARG A 46 -11.25 1.93 5.82
C ARG A 46 -9.74 1.79 5.69
N VAL A 47 -9.05 2.79 5.13
CA VAL A 47 -7.59 2.82 5.08
C VAL A 47 -6.98 2.88 6.49
N ALA A 48 -7.52 3.68 7.40
CA ALA A 48 -7.08 3.72 8.81
C ALA A 48 -7.25 2.35 9.50
N THR A 49 -8.29 1.59 9.13
CA THR A 49 -8.47 0.22 9.60
C THR A 49 -7.36 -0.70 9.09
N PHE A 50 -6.92 -0.51 7.85
CA PHE A 50 -5.80 -1.26 7.27
C PHE A 50 -4.49 -0.98 8.03
N GLU A 51 -4.19 0.27 8.35
CA GLU A 51 -3.01 0.62 9.17
C GLU A 51 -3.06 0.00 10.57
N HIS A 52 -4.24 0.01 11.19
CA HIS A 52 -4.42 -0.62 12.49
C HIS A 52 -4.24 -2.14 12.40
N ALA A 53 -4.73 -2.77 11.33
CA ALA A 53 -4.55 -4.20 11.07
C ALA A 53 -3.06 -4.54 10.90
N VAL A 54 -2.29 -3.71 10.17
CA VAL A 54 -0.83 -3.85 10.07
C VAL A 54 -0.18 -3.86 11.46
N ARG A 55 -0.48 -2.87 12.31
CA ARG A 55 0.12 -2.76 13.66
C ARG A 55 -0.22 -3.97 14.53
N LYS A 56 -1.47 -4.46 14.45
CA LYS A 56 -1.91 -5.63 15.20
C LYS A 56 -1.20 -6.92 14.73
N LEU A 57 -0.98 -7.07 13.43
CA LEU A 57 -0.26 -8.22 12.87
C LEU A 57 1.22 -8.22 13.21
N LEU A 58 1.87 -7.07 13.12
CA LEU A 58 3.30 -6.93 13.37
C LEU A 58 3.61 -6.83 14.88
N GLY A 59 2.62 -6.45 15.70
CA GLY A 59 2.79 -6.15 17.11
C GLY A 59 3.41 -4.76 17.33
N ASP A 60 2.99 -4.09 18.41
CA ASP A 60 3.37 -2.68 18.71
C ASP A 60 4.89 -2.44 18.86
N LYS A 61 5.69 -3.50 18.96
CA LYS A 61 7.15 -3.47 19.16
C LYS A 61 7.96 -4.09 18.03
N ALA A 62 7.36 -4.52 16.92
CA ALA A 62 8.15 -5.04 15.81
C ALA A 62 9.07 -3.95 15.26
N LYS A 63 10.38 -4.14 15.48
CA LYS A 63 11.40 -3.55 14.61
C LYS A 63 11.32 -4.28 13.30
N VAL A 64 10.44 -3.79 12.45
CA VAL A 64 10.32 -4.25 11.09
C VAL A 64 11.35 -3.51 10.26
N ASP A 65 12.42 -4.19 9.87
CA ASP A 65 13.35 -3.69 8.86
C ASP A 65 12.72 -3.71 7.43
N GLY A 66 11.39 -3.80 7.37
CA GLY A 66 10.55 -3.69 6.17
C GLY A 66 9.12 -3.39 6.56
N PHE A 67 8.65 -2.25 6.08
CA PHE A 67 7.42 -1.62 6.46
C PHE A 67 6.30 -2.19 5.60
N VAL A 68 5.40 -2.99 6.20
CA VAL A 68 4.11 -3.24 5.55
C VAL A 68 3.39 -1.90 5.51
N ASP A 69 3.30 -1.31 4.32
CA ASP A 69 2.71 0.01 4.13
C ASP A 69 1.17 -0.06 4.15
N LEU A 70 0.61 -1.19 3.69
CA LEU A 70 -0.84 -1.42 3.74
C LEU A 70 -1.19 -2.91 3.85
N PHE A 71 -2.18 -3.21 4.69
CA PHE A 71 -2.76 -4.54 4.81
C PHE A 71 -4.29 -4.50 4.83
N TRP A 72 -4.89 -5.14 3.83
CA TRP A 72 -6.31 -5.45 3.76
C TRP A 72 -6.50 -6.95 4.00
N PRO A 73 -7.00 -7.35 5.19
CA PRO A 73 -7.28 -8.74 5.51
C PRO A 73 -8.12 -9.45 4.44
N GLY A 74 -7.65 -10.62 3.99
CA GLY A 74 -8.33 -11.46 3.02
C GLY A 74 -8.20 -11.00 1.57
N MET A 75 -7.46 -9.92 1.31
CA MET A 75 -7.44 -9.31 -0.03
C MET A 75 -6.08 -8.82 -0.50
N LEU A 76 -5.42 -7.91 0.22
CA LEU A 76 -4.27 -7.18 -0.30
C LEU A 76 -3.20 -6.93 0.76
N LEU A 77 -1.94 -7.14 0.41
CA LEU A 77 -0.78 -6.65 1.15
C LEU A 77 0.09 -5.81 0.22
N VAL A 78 0.53 -4.65 0.70
CA VAL A 78 1.42 -3.75 -0.02
C VAL A 78 2.66 -3.48 0.80
N GLU A 79 3.82 -3.64 0.17
CA GLU A 79 5.12 -3.26 0.70
C GLU A 79 5.82 -2.33 -0.31
N GLN A 80 6.28 -1.16 0.16
CA GLN A 80 7.10 -0.22 -0.60
C GLN A 80 8.52 -0.14 -0.05
N LYS A 81 9.51 -0.43 -0.91
CA LYS A 81 10.93 -0.35 -0.56
C LYS A 81 11.61 0.83 -1.25
N SER A 82 12.54 1.51 -0.60
CA SER A 82 13.36 2.54 -1.27
C SER A 82 14.02 2.01 -2.55
N ARG A 83 14.15 2.87 -3.57
CA ARG A 83 14.79 2.53 -4.84
C ARG A 83 16.18 1.89 -4.63
N GLY A 84 16.43 0.76 -5.28
CA GLY A 84 17.69 0.01 -5.17
C GLY A 84 17.74 -1.01 -4.02
N LYS A 85 16.69 -1.14 -3.21
CA LYS A 85 16.53 -2.26 -2.26
C LYS A 85 16.01 -3.51 -3.00
N ASN A 86 16.40 -4.68 -2.49
CA ASN A 86 16.01 -5.98 -3.07
C ASN A 86 14.53 -6.29 -2.79
N LEU A 87 13.75 -6.53 -3.84
CA LEU A 87 12.33 -6.89 -3.78
C LEU A 87 12.12 -8.36 -3.37
N ASP A 88 12.99 -9.30 -3.76
CA ASP A 88 12.88 -10.70 -3.35
C ASP A 88 12.98 -10.87 -1.82
N ALA A 89 13.79 -10.03 -1.18
CA ALA A 89 13.86 -9.96 0.27
C ALA A 89 12.57 -9.38 0.89
N ALA A 90 11.90 -8.46 0.17
CA ALA A 90 10.61 -7.92 0.58
C ALA A 90 9.51 -8.98 0.53
N LEU A 91 9.47 -9.79 -0.53
CA LEU A 91 8.54 -10.91 -0.67
C LEU A 91 8.70 -11.94 0.44
N THR A 92 9.94 -12.35 0.67
CA THR A 92 10.26 -13.30 1.74
C THR A 92 9.82 -12.76 3.11
N GLN A 93 10.02 -11.46 3.34
CA GLN A 93 9.57 -10.79 4.55
C GLN A 93 8.03 -10.73 4.64
N ALA A 94 7.34 -10.34 3.56
CA ALA A 94 5.89 -10.28 3.51
C ALA A 94 5.24 -11.64 3.80
N LEU A 95 5.79 -12.72 3.23
CA LEU A 95 5.33 -14.09 3.45
C LEU A 95 5.58 -14.56 4.88
N SER A 96 6.61 -14.06 5.57
CA SER A 96 6.89 -14.43 6.97
C SER A 96 5.74 -14.08 7.92
N TYR A 97 4.96 -13.03 7.60
CA TYR A 97 3.80 -12.61 8.39
C TYR A 97 2.63 -13.59 8.30
N PHE A 98 2.57 -14.45 7.28
CA PHE A 98 1.41 -15.30 7.03
C PHE A 98 1.23 -16.37 8.10
N SER A 99 2.33 -16.75 8.77
CA SER A 99 2.31 -17.69 9.89
C SER A 99 1.46 -17.22 11.09
N GLY A 100 1.19 -15.91 11.20
CA GLY A 100 0.36 -15.30 12.25
C GLY A 100 -1.03 -14.83 11.79
N ILE A 101 -1.38 -15.00 10.51
CA ILE A 101 -2.63 -14.52 9.92
C ILE A 101 -3.60 -15.72 9.79
N ALA A 102 -4.85 -15.54 10.23
CA ALA A 102 -5.86 -16.56 10.02
C ALA A 102 -6.09 -16.79 8.53
N GLU A 103 -6.35 -18.02 8.09
CA GLU A 103 -6.45 -18.36 6.66
C GLU A 103 -7.42 -17.47 5.88
N ARG A 104 -8.57 -17.12 6.47
CA ARG A 104 -9.57 -16.19 5.89
C ARG A 104 -9.06 -14.76 5.68
N ASP A 105 -8.03 -14.38 6.42
CA ASP A 105 -7.45 -13.05 6.45
C ASP A 105 -6.15 -13.00 5.62
N LEU A 106 -5.70 -14.12 5.05
CA LEU A 106 -4.55 -14.15 4.15
C LEU A 106 -4.84 -13.32 2.89
N PRO A 107 -3.91 -12.42 2.49
CA PRO A 107 -4.10 -11.60 1.31
C PRO A 107 -4.05 -12.47 0.05
N GLN A 108 -4.94 -12.20 -0.90
CA GLN A 108 -4.93 -12.88 -2.21
C GLN A 108 -4.00 -12.20 -3.21
N ILE A 109 -3.67 -10.93 -2.96
CA ILE A 109 -2.84 -10.09 -3.80
C ILE A 109 -1.71 -9.52 -2.95
N ILE A 110 -0.48 -9.62 -3.45
CA ILE A 110 0.70 -8.96 -2.88
C ILE A 110 1.22 -7.97 -3.92
N ILE A 111 1.41 -6.72 -3.51
CA ILE A 111 2.02 -5.68 -4.33
C ILE A 111 3.34 -5.27 -3.70
N GLU A 112 4.40 -5.40 -4.49
CA GLU A 112 5.71 -4.87 -4.15
C GLU A 112 6.08 -3.78 -5.13
N SER A 113 6.45 -2.62 -4.59
CA SER A 113 6.76 -1.46 -5.41
C SER A 113 7.97 -0.72 -4.85
N PRO A 114 8.85 -0.17 -5.71
CA PRO A 114 9.75 0.87 -5.28
C PRO A 114 8.95 2.03 -4.68
N ARG A 115 9.40 2.59 -3.55
CA ARG A 115 8.90 3.89 -3.07
C ARG A 115 9.04 4.88 -4.21
N ILE A 116 8.01 5.69 -4.35
CA ILE A 116 7.97 6.80 -5.30
C ILE A 116 8.93 7.88 -4.78
N LEU A 117 10.25 7.67 -4.84
CA LEU A 117 11.26 8.70 -4.53
C LEU A 117 12.60 8.55 -5.27
N ARG A 118 13.10 9.73 -5.63
CA ARG A 118 14.33 10.12 -6.35
C ARG A 118 14.30 9.93 -7.87
N GLY A 119 13.89 11.00 -8.54
CA GLY A 119 14.71 11.57 -9.59
C GLY A 119 16.00 12.13 -8.96
N SER A 120 17.08 11.35 -8.98
CA SER A 120 18.40 11.94 -8.93
C SER A 120 18.59 12.69 -10.24
N ASN A 121 18.70 14.02 -10.16
CA ASN A 121 19.42 14.75 -11.19
C ASN A 121 20.74 14.02 -11.44
N LEU A 122 21.05 13.86 -12.73
CA LEU A 122 22.36 13.45 -13.22
C LEU A 122 23.48 14.24 -12.54
#